data_AF-A0A7W8X814-F1
#
_entry.id   AF-A0A7W8X814-F1
#
_cell.length_a   1.000
_cell.length_b   1.000
_cell.length_c   1.000
_cell.angle_alpha   90.00
_cell.angle_beta   90.00
_cell.angle_gamma   90.00
#
_symmetry.space_group_name_H-M   'P 1'
#
loop_
_entity.id
_entity.type
_entity.pdbx_description
1 polymer ?
#
loop_
_entity_poly.entity_id
_entity_poly.type
_entity_poly.pdbx_seq_one_letter_code
_entity_poly.pdbx_strand_id
1 'polypeptide(L)'
;MTDQTARNFMRVHERFGKSKTILDLQPSVLYALSAPSTPAEVREPIEELIADGEKFTAADIAALKAEYAKAKAELSAQSVTHGHALAWLPVPRSSRSRMHSR
;
A
#
# COMPACT_ATOMS: atom_id res chain seq x y z
N MET A 1 -3.11 -23.02 -20.95
CA MET A 1 -2.51 -22.16 -19.92
C MET A 1 -2.32 -20.77 -20.48
N THR A 2 -2.55 -19.72 -19.69
CA THR A 2 -2.32 -18.34 -20.14
C THR A 2 -0.97 -17.85 -19.66
N ASP A 3 -0.41 -16.87 -20.36
CA ASP A 3 0.80 -16.14 -19.96
C ASP A 3 0.67 -15.52 -18.54
N GLN A 4 -0.56 -15.19 -18.11
CA GLN A 4 -0.84 -14.77 -16.75
C GLN A 4 -0.57 -15.86 -15.71
N THR A 5 -0.93 -17.10 -16.00
CA THR A 5 -0.65 -18.23 -15.10
C THR A 5 0.85 -18.42 -14.91
N ALA A 6 1.64 -18.33 -16.00
CA ALA A 6 3.10 -18.47 -15.93
C ALA A 6 3.74 -17.38 -15.06
N ARG A 7 3.32 -16.12 -15.22
CA ARG A 7 3.78 -15.02 -14.35
C ARG A 7 3.45 -15.22 -12.89
N ASN A 8 2.27 -15.76 -12.58
CA ASN A 8 1.88 -16.02 -11.20
C ASN A 8 2.80 -17.06 -10.56
N PHE A 9 3.13 -18.14 -11.26
CA PHE A 9 4.09 -19.14 -10.78
C PHE A 9 5.51 -18.57 -10.61
N MET A 10 5.99 -17.75 -11.55
CA MET A 10 7.28 -17.09 -11.43
C MET A 10 7.33 -16.19 -10.19
N ARG A 11 6.28 -15.40 -9.92
CA ARG A 11 6.19 -14.56 -8.72
C ARG A 11 6.19 -15.37 -7.42
N VAL A 12 5.46 -16.49 -7.40
CA VAL A 12 5.48 -17.41 -6.24
C VAL A 12 6.90 -17.92 -6.01
N HIS A 13 7.59 -18.35 -7.06
CA HIS A 13 8.96 -18.84 -6.96
C HIS A 13 9.96 -17.75 -6.54
N GLU A 14 9.87 -16.54 -7.09
CA GLU A 14 10.72 -15.40 -6.70
C GLU A 14 10.59 -15.07 -5.20
N ARG A 15 9.37 -15.15 -4.67
CA ARG A 15 9.07 -14.76 -3.28
C ARG A 15 9.29 -15.90 -2.28
N PHE A 16 8.92 -17.12 -2.66
CA PHE A 16 8.84 -18.26 -1.77
C PHE A 16 9.68 -19.47 -2.19
N GLY A 17 10.47 -19.39 -3.27
CA GLY A 17 11.22 -20.53 -3.81
C GLY A 17 12.21 -21.19 -2.83
N LYS A 18 12.54 -20.52 -1.72
CA LYS A 18 13.37 -21.06 -0.63
C LYS A 18 12.57 -21.43 0.63
N SER A 19 11.28 -21.11 0.68
CA SER A 19 10.42 -21.31 1.85
C SER A 19 9.63 -22.61 1.72
N LYS A 20 9.67 -23.43 2.78
CA LYS A 20 8.85 -24.65 2.89
C LYS A 20 7.48 -24.40 3.53
N THR A 21 7.29 -23.23 4.14
CA THR A 21 6.07 -22.82 4.85
C THR A 21 4.84 -22.81 3.95
N ILE A 22 5.05 -22.67 2.64
CA ILE A 22 4.00 -22.49 1.65
C ILE A 22 3.53 -23.78 0.96
N LEU A 23 4.11 -24.93 1.30
CA LEU A 23 3.87 -26.19 0.58
C LEU A 23 2.42 -26.69 0.73
N ASP A 24 1.78 -26.40 1.86
CA ASP A 24 0.43 -26.86 2.17
C ASP A 24 -0.66 -25.82 1.83
N LEU A 25 -0.29 -24.71 1.20
CA LEU A 25 -1.22 -23.64 0.84
C LEU A 25 -1.91 -23.90 -0.51
N GLN A 26 -3.14 -23.44 -0.61
CA GLN A 26 -3.86 -23.45 -1.88
C GLN A 26 -3.19 -22.48 -2.89
N PRO A 27 -3.14 -22.82 -4.19
CA PRO A 27 -2.56 -21.97 -5.22
C PRO A 27 -3.16 -20.56 -5.28
N SER A 28 -4.45 -20.41 -4.99
CA SER A 28 -5.15 -19.12 -4.93
C SER A 28 -4.56 -18.20 -3.86
N VAL A 29 -4.23 -18.74 -2.69
CA VAL A 29 -3.60 -18.04 -1.56
C VAL A 29 -2.18 -17.65 -1.94
N LEU A 30 -1.42 -18.56 -2.56
CA LEU A 30 -0.06 -18.30 -3.03
C LEU A 30 0.00 -17.17 -4.06
N TYR A 31 -0.95 -17.14 -5.00
CA TYR A 31 -1.04 -16.06 -5.98
C TYR A 31 -1.40 -14.72 -5.32
N ALA A 32 -2.31 -14.74 -4.35
CA ALA A 32 -2.69 -13.54 -3.61
C ALA A 32 -1.53 -12.99 -2.77
N LEU A 33 -0.77 -13.84 -2.09
CA LEU A 33 0.40 -13.43 -1.30
C LEU A 33 1.59 -13.03 -2.16
N SER A 34 1.81 -13.66 -3.31
CA SER A 34 2.92 -13.33 -4.21
C SER A 34 2.64 -12.12 -5.12
N ALA A 35 1.40 -11.63 -5.15
CA ALA A 35 1.05 -10.49 -5.98
C ALA A 35 1.82 -9.22 -5.57
N PRO A 36 2.25 -8.38 -6.54
CA PRO A 36 2.92 -7.11 -6.25
C PRO A 36 2.00 -6.10 -5.56
N SER A 37 0.68 -6.27 -5.71
CA SER A 37 -0.33 -5.47 -5.00
C SER A 37 -0.53 -5.87 -3.54
N THR A 38 0.17 -6.91 -3.08
CA THR A 38 0.18 -7.33 -1.66
C THR A 38 1.52 -6.87 -1.06
N PRO A 39 1.50 -5.77 -0.29
CA PRO A 39 2.70 -5.17 0.26
C PRO A 39 3.25 -6.05 1.41
N ALA A 40 4.50 -5.80 1.82
CA ALA A 40 5.18 -6.63 2.82
C ALA A 40 4.47 -6.61 4.18
N GLU A 41 3.96 -5.44 4.56
CA GLU A 41 3.28 -5.18 5.83
C GLU A 41 1.99 -5.99 6.00
N VAL A 42 1.35 -6.40 4.90
CA VAL A 42 0.18 -7.30 4.94
C VAL A 42 0.61 -8.76 4.91
N ARG A 43 1.72 -9.05 4.24
CA ARG A 43 2.14 -10.41 3.93
C ARG A 43 2.93 -11.05 5.06
N GLU A 44 3.90 -10.35 5.65
CA GLU A 44 4.72 -10.85 6.76
C GLU A 44 3.89 -11.40 7.93
N PRO A 45 2.87 -10.69 8.47
CA PRO A 45 2.05 -11.24 9.55
C PRO A 45 1.24 -12.47 9.09
N ILE A 46 0.81 -12.52 7.83
CA ILE A 46 0.12 -13.70 7.29
C ILE A 46 1.08 -14.87 7.13
N GLU A 47 2.33 -14.63 6.72
CA GLU A 47 3.37 -15.67 6.61
C GLU A 47 3.68 -16.28 7.98
N GLU A 48 3.74 -15.48 9.05
CA GLU A 48 3.89 -15.95 10.42
C GLU A 48 2.72 -16.82 10.87
N LEU A 49 1.48 -16.36 10.66
CA LEU A 49 0.28 -17.12 11.04
C LEU A 49 0.17 -18.43 10.25
N ILE A 50 0.55 -18.43 8.97
CA ILE A 50 0.61 -19.66 8.17
C ILE A 50 1.69 -20.61 8.70
N ALA A 51 2.84 -20.08 9.15
CA ALA A 51 3.89 -20.90 9.76
C ALA A 51 3.41 -21.56 11.07
N ASP A 52 2.52 -20.90 11.81
CA ASP A 52 1.86 -21.45 12.99
C ASP A 52 0.74 -22.46 12.67
N GLY A 53 0.43 -22.66 11.38
CA GLY A 53 -0.55 -23.63 10.89
C GLY A 53 -1.96 -23.06 10.66
N GLU A 54 -2.12 -21.74 10.73
CA GLU A 54 -3.40 -21.07 10.46
C GLU A 54 -3.74 -21.15 8.97
N LYS A 55 -5.01 -21.38 8.65
CA LYS A 55 -5.48 -21.53 7.27
C LYS A 55 -6.09 -20.23 6.78
N PHE A 56 -5.53 -19.68 5.71
CA PHE A 56 -6.07 -18.50 5.03
C PHE A 56 -6.70 -18.87 3.70
N THR A 57 -7.72 -18.12 3.31
CA THR A 57 -8.30 -18.15 1.97
C THR A 57 -7.90 -16.90 1.18
N ALA A 58 -8.08 -16.95 -0.14
CA ALA A 58 -7.85 -15.78 -0.99
C ALA A 58 -8.80 -14.61 -0.65
N ALA A 59 -9.98 -14.88 -0.07
CA ALA A 59 -10.92 -13.87 0.35
C ALA A 59 -10.41 -13.11 1.60
N ASP A 60 -9.81 -13.83 2.55
CA ASP A 60 -9.23 -13.22 3.76
C ASP A 60 -8.08 -12.27 3.40
N ILE A 61 -7.22 -12.69 2.47
CA ILE A 61 -6.14 -11.84 1.96
C ILE A 61 -6.71 -10.60 1.25
N ALA A 62 -7.79 -10.75 0.48
CA ALA A 62 -8.42 -9.61 -0.18
C ALA A 62 -9.02 -8.61 0.83
N ALA A 63 -9.64 -9.10 1.90
CA ALA A 63 -10.18 -8.27 2.97
C ALA A 63 -9.05 -7.50 3.69
N LEU A 64 -7.98 -8.18 4.11
CA LEU A 64 -6.83 -7.57 4.77
C LEU A 64 -6.15 -6.51 3.89
N LYS A 65 -6.04 -6.77 2.59
CA LYS A 65 -5.53 -5.77 1.64
C LYS A 65 -6.41 -4.55 1.53
N ALA A 66 -7.73 -4.73 1.55
CA ALA A 66 -8.67 -3.61 1.49
C ALA A 66 -8.60 -2.75 2.76
N GLU A 67 -8.48 -3.37 3.93
CA GLU A 67 -8.27 -2.68 5.20
C GLU A 67 -6.95 -1.91 5.20
N TYR A 68 -5.86 -2.54 4.77
CA TYR A 68 -4.56 -1.88 4.68
C TYR A 68 -4.56 -0.70 3.70
N ALA A 69 -5.24 -0.84 2.55
CA ALA A 69 -5.38 0.25 1.58
C ALA A 69 -6.16 1.44 2.15
N LYS A 70 -7.23 1.19 2.93
CA LYS A 70 -7.99 2.22 3.64
C LYS A 70 -7.14 2.91 4.70
N ALA A 71 -6.47 2.14 5.56
CA ALA A 71 -5.59 2.68 6.60
C ALA A 71 -4.47 3.55 6.02
N LYS A 72 -3.84 3.11 4.91
CA LYS A 72 -2.83 3.90 4.21
C LYS A 72 -3.41 5.18 3.60
N ALA A 73 -4.62 5.11 3.04
CA ALA A 73 -5.30 6.29 2.50
C ALA A 73 -5.60 7.32 3.62
N GLU A 74 -6.06 6.86 4.79
CA GLU A 74 -6.34 7.71 5.94
C GLU A 74 -5.07 8.35 6.52
N LEU A 75 -3.97 7.60 6.63
CA LEU A 75 -2.66 8.17 7.01
C LEU A 75 -2.17 9.21 5.99
N SER A 76 -2.34 8.93 4.70
CA SER A 76 -1.97 9.89 3.65
C SER A 76 -2.85 11.14 3.68
N ALA A 77 -4.14 11.02 4.01
CA ALA A 77 -5.03 12.16 4.14
C ALA A 77 -4.68 13.06 5.35
N GLN A 78 -4.20 12.47 6.45
CA GLN A 78 -3.76 13.20 7.64
C GLN A 78 -2.43 13.94 7.45
N SER A 79 -1.56 13.48 6.53
CA SER A 79 -0.30 14.17 6.23
C SER A 79 -0.46 15.35 5.27
N VAL A 80 -1.52 15.37 4.44
CA VAL A 80 -1.79 16.48 3.51
C VAL A 80 -2.34 17.71 4.24
N THR A 81 -2.95 17.57 5.42
CA THR A 81 -3.52 18.71 6.16
C THR A 81 -2.48 19.53 6.94
N HIS A 82 -1.26 19.03 7.16
CA HIS A 82 -0.20 19.78 7.86
C HIS A 82 0.75 20.57 6.95
N GLY A 83 0.57 20.49 5.62
CA GLY A 83 1.47 21.10 4.63
C GLY A 83 0.92 22.30 3.85
N HIS A 84 -0.30 22.77 4.13
CA HIS A 84 -0.98 23.75 3.27
C HIS A 84 -1.55 24.96 4.05
N ALA A 85 -0.77 25.52 4.98
CA ALA A 85 -1.16 26.72 5.74
C ALA A 85 -0.29 27.97 5.46
N LEU A 86 0.58 27.97 4.45
CA LEU A 86 1.43 29.14 4.13
C LEU A 86 1.54 29.39 2.61
N ALA A 87 0.43 29.70 1.93
CA ALA A 87 0.53 30.21 0.55
C ALA A 87 -0.60 31.17 0.09
N TRP A 88 -1.59 31.49 0.93
CA TRP A 88 -2.73 32.32 0.52
C TRP A 88 -3.07 33.42 1.54
N LEU A 89 -2.06 34.19 1.98
CA LEU A 89 -2.35 35.53 2.51
C LEU A 89 -2.35 36.53 1.34
N PRO A 90 -3.48 37.22 1.07
CA PRO A 90 -3.49 38.30 0.10
C PRO A 90 -2.63 39.44 0.64
N VAL A 91 -1.59 39.83 -0.11
CA VAL A 91 -0.79 41.03 0.18
C VAL A 91 -1.73 42.25 0.14
N PRO A 92 -1.92 43.01 1.23
CA PRO A 92 -2.65 44.26 1.15
C PRO A 92 -1.77 45.27 0.41
N ARG A 93 -2.16 45.61 -0.83
CA ARG A 93 -1.60 46.72 -1.60
C ARG A 93 -1.96 48.04 -0.90
N SER A 94 -1.17 48.43 0.10
CA SER A 94 -1.30 49.73 0.75
C SER A 94 -0.83 50.82 -0.22
N SER A 95 -1.83 51.54 -0.72
CA SER A 95 -1.83 52.94 -1.11
C SER A 95 -0.62 53.76 -0.63
N ARG A 96 0.34 54.04 -1.53
CA ARG A 96 1.30 55.13 -1.36
C ARG A 96 0.85 56.33 -2.17
N SER A 97 -0.03 57.13 -1.57
CA SER A 97 -0.32 58.50 -1.98
C SER A 97 0.66 59.46 -1.29
N ARG A 98 1.04 60.51 -2.03
CA ARG A 98 1.73 61.77 -1.67
C ARG A 98 3.26 61.90 -1.80
N MET A 99 3.61 62.73 -2.80
CA MET A 99 4.43 63.96 -2.75
C MET A 99 5.94 63.82 -2.53
N HIS A 100 6.72 64.51 -3.38
CA HIS A 100 7.80 65.50 -3.12
C HIS A 100 8.44 65.85 -4.49
N SER A 101 8.11 67.01 -5.06
CA SER A 101 8.97 68.21 -5.17
C SER A 101 10.29 68.02 -5.93
N ARG A 102 10.35 68.50 -7.18
CA ARG A 102 11.27 69.57 -7.64
C ARG A 102 10.93 70.00 -9.06
#